data_AF-A0A853JA71-F1
#
_entry.id   AF-A0A853JA71-F1
#
_cell.length_a   1.000
_cell.length_b   1.000
_cell.length_c   1.000
_cell.angle_alpha   90.00
_cell.angle_beta   90.00
_cell.angle_gamma   90.00
#
_symmetry.space_group_name_H-M   'P 1'
#
loop_
_entity.id
_entity.type
_entity.pdbx_description
1 polymer ?
#
loop_
_entity_poly.entity_id
_entity_poly.type
_entity_poly.pdbx_seq_one_letter_code
_entity_poly.pdbx_strand_id
1 'polypeptide(L)'
;MKGLQVWALCLLCWLAQPAHAAETVRYIHTDALGSVVAVTDTSGAVIERREYEPYGAQLSPAVADGPGYTGHVQDAATGLTYMQQRYYDPGIGVFLSVDPVTALGNPVGQFHRYRYANGNPYSFIDPDGREAKGGCGTHVKDRDSISCRSGDTAQNSPPTNQQSPEASNGGGGGSSGRQSYDSSESGYHFYEVNTPACDTAQQHGCSAQTVFYQGLLYQPFPGPRLEAPASNGQITSVPGFGLVRTLVYPDHLLIRNETLPGHLLHPGEVSRQVLQGGSQVFIRTTGTGTGLGWGSWAQILGAPFLWHSVDIQLRQSLPVYPPSP
;
A
#
# COMPACT_ATOMS: atom_id res chain seq x y z
N MET A 1 -9.27 69.90 -38.64
CA MET A 1 -8.51 68.68 -38.23
C MET A 1 -9.26 67.96 -37.09
N LYS A 2 -10.37 67.27 -37.36
CA LYS A 2 -11.13 66.48 -36.35
C LYS A 2 -11.69 65.15 -36.89
N GLY A 3 -11.63 64.91 -38.20
CA GLY A 3 -12.20 63.70 -38.82
C GLY A 3 -11.28 62.48 -38.87
N LEU A 4 -9.96 62.66 -38.73
CA LEU A 4 -8.98 61.57 -38.86
C LEU A 4 -8.89 60.70 -37.59
N GLN A 5 -9.25 61.25 -36.42
CA GLN A 5 -9.22 60.51 -35.14
C GLN A 5 -10.38 59.51 -34.98
N VAL A 6 -11.53 59.76 -35.59
CA VAL A 6 -12.71 58.89 -35.45
C VAL A 6 -12.56 57.61 -36.29
N TRP A 7 -11.97 57.74 -37.49
CA TRP A 7 -11.67 56.60 -38.36
C TRP A 7 -10.56 55.70 -37.80
N ALA A 8 -9.52 56.30 -37.18
CA ALA A 8 -8.46 55.55 -36.53
C ALA A 8 -8.95 54.73 -35.32
N LEU A 9 -9.90 55.26 -34.52
CA LEU A 9 -10.52 54.51 -33.42
C LEU A 9 -11.44 53.38 -33.91
N CYS A 10 -12.20 53.58 -34.99
CA CYS A 10 -13.06 52.52 -35.55
C CYS A 10 -12.24 51.38 -36.18
N LEU A 11 -11.09 51.68 -36.80
CA LEU A 11 -10.19 50.66 -37.35
C LEU A 11 -9.49 49.86 -36.23
N LEU A 12 -9.16 50.51 -35.10
CA LEU A 12 -8.60 49.83 -33.93
C LEU A 12 -9.61 48.87 -33.27
N CYS A 13 -10.89 49.24 -33.25
CA CYS A 13 -11.96 48.36 -32.76
C CYS A 13 -12.31 47.21 -33.72
N TRP A 14 -12.08 47.36 -35.03
CA TRP A 14 -12.31 46.27 -35.99
C TRP A 14 -11.17 45.24 -36.03
N LEU A 15 -9.95 45.65 -35.64
CA LEU A 15 -8.78 44.77 -35.49
C LEU A 15 -8.72 44.05 -34.13
N ALA A 16 -9.57 44.42 -33.17
CA ALA A 16 -9.68 43.73 -31.90
C ALA A 16 -10.46 42.42 -32.10
N GLN A 17 -9.77 41.37 -32.55
CA GLN A 17 -10.33 40.02 -32.58
C GLN A 17 -10.64 39.57 -31.14
N PRO A 18 -11.80 38.94 -30.88
CA PRO A 18 -12.04 38.32 -29.59
C PRO A 18 -10.98 37.23 -29.39
N ALA A 19 -10.22 37.34 -28.29
CA ALA A 19 -9.34 36.27 -27.87
C ALA A 19 -10.20 35.05 -27.52
N HIS A 20 -10.33 34.11 -28.45
CA HIS A 20 -10.91 32.81 -28.16
C HIS A 20 -9.91 32.05 -27.29
N ALA A 21 -10.30 31.77 -26.05
CA ALA A 21 -9.56 30.82 -25.22
C ALA A 21 -9.66 29.44 -25.89
N ALA A 22 -8.53 28.93 -26.38
CA ALA A 22 -8.45 27.56 -26.85
C ALA A 22 -8.38 26.63 -25.63
N GLU A 23 -9.44 25.88 -25.38
CA GLU A 23 -9.46 24.87 -24.34
C GLU A 23 -8.76 23.60 -24.84
N THR A 24 -7.73 23.16 -24.13
CA THR A 24 -7.02 21.90 -24.44
C THR A 24 -7.24 20.93 -23.30
N VAL A 25 -7.97 19.85 -23.56
CA VAL A 25 -8.23 18.79 -22.58
C VAL A 25 -7.17 17.70 -22.70
N ARG A 26 -6.56 17.34 -21.57
CA ARG A 26 -5.56 16.27 -21.45
C ARG A 26 -6.01 15.29 -20.38
N TYR A 27 -5.90 13.99 -20.64
CA TYR A 27 -6.19 12.94 -19.66
C TYR A 27 -4.90 12.35 -19.13
N ILE A 28 -4.75 12.37 -17.81
CA ILE A 28 -3.58 11.86 -17.10
C ILE A 28 -3.84 10.41 -16.70
N HIS A 29 -2.89 9.53 -17.04
CA HIS A 29 -2.89 8.13 -16.66
C HIS A 29 -1.78 7.88 -15.66
N THR A 30 -2.12 7.24 -14.55
CA THR A 30 -1.18 7.01 -13.45
C THR A 30 -0.85 5.54 -13.25
N ASP A 31 0.31 5.27 -12.66
CA ASP A 31 0.63 3.95 -12.11
C ASP A 31 -0.13 3.68 -10.78
N ALA A 32 0.17 2.55 -10.14
CA ALA A 32 -0.43 2.15 -8.86
C ALA A 32 -0.05 3.07 -7.68
N LEU A 33 1.04 3.85 -7.80
CA LEU A 33 1.45 4.81 -6.78
C LEU A 33 0.90 6.22 -7.05
N GLY A 34 0.21 6.43 -8.17
CA GLY A 34 -0.29 7.73 -8.60
C GLY A 34 0.69 8.52 -9.45
N SER A 35 1.82 7.94 -9.87
CA SER A 35 2.79 8.63 -10.73
C SER A 35 2.25 8.78 -12.15
N VAL A 36 2.40 9.95 -12.76
CA VAL A 36 1.93 10.21 -14.13
C VAL A 36 2.79 9.44 -15.14
N VAL A 37 2.28 8.36 -15.73
CA VAL A 37 3.04 7.51 -16.68
C VAL A 37 2.64 7.74 -18.13
N ALA A 38 1.45 8.27 -18.39
CA ALA A 38 1.06 8.67 -19.75
C ALA A 38 0.05 9.83 -19.73
N VAL A 39 0.02 10.58 -20.82
CA VAL A 39 -0.99 11.61 -21.07
C VAL A 39 -1.59 11.41 -22.45
N THR A 40 -2.92 11.45 -22.55
CA THR A 40 -3.65 11.36 -23.82
C THR A 40 -4.45 12.61 -24.13
N ASP A 41 -4.70 12.86 -25.40
CA ASP A 41 -5.60 13.93 -25.86
C ASP A 41 -7.08 13.50 -25.90
N THR A 42 -7.96 14.38 -26.40
CA THR A 42 -9.40 14.13 -26.55
C THR A 42 -9.76 13.00 -27.50
N SER A 43 -8.86 12.63 -28.41
CA SER A 43 -9.02 11.48 -29.32
C SER A 43 -8.54 10.16 -28.71
N GLY A 44 -7.93 10.20 -27.52
CA GLY A 44 -7.31 9.05 -26.87
C GLY A 44 -5.90 8.75 -27.38
N ALA A 45 -5.32 9.61 -28.23
CA ALA A 45 -3.94 9.44 -28.69
C ALA A 45 -2.96 9.77 -27.56
N VAL A 46 -1.93 8.95 -27.38
CA VAL A 46 -0.88 9.17 -26.38
C VAL A 46 0.06 10.28 -26.86
N ILE A 47 0.07 11.39 -26.14
CA ILE A 47 0.89 12.58 -26.45
C ILE A 47 2.14 12.66 -25.57
N GLU A 48 2.19 11.92 -24.45
CA GLU A 48 3.33 11.88 -23.54
C GLU A 48 3.39 10.53 -22.82
N ARG A 49 4.60 10.01 -22.60
CA ARG A 49 4.89 8.87 -21.72
C ARG A 49 6.04 9.23 -20.81
N ARG A 50 5.97 8.81 -19.54
CA ARG A 50 7.03 9.03 -18.57
C ARG A 50 7.46 7.73 -17.95
N GLU A 51 8.75 7.62 -17.70
CA GLU A 51 9.37 6.48 -17.03
C GLU A 51 10.11 6.96 -15.79
N TYR A 52 9.91 6.26 -14.67
CA TYR A 52 10.50 6.60 -13.38
C TYR A 52 11.31 5.43 -12.83
N GLU A 53 12.44 5.74 -12.21
CA GLU A 53 13.13 4.82 -11.31
C GLU A 53 12.31 4.61 -10.01
N PRO A 54 12.62 3.59 -9.20
CA PRO A 54 11.86 3.30 -7.97
C PRO A 54 11.77 4.45 -6.99
N TYR A 55 12.74 5.37 -6.97
CA TYR A 55 12.73 6.56 -6.12
C TYR A 55 12.21 7.81 -6.85
N GLY A 56 11.64 7.66 -8.04
CA GLY A 56 10.98 8.75 -8.75
C GLY A 56 11.86 9.57 -9.68
N ALA A 57 13.13 9.19 -9.89
CA ALA A 57 13.96 9.84 -10.89
C ALA A 57 13.38 9.57 -12.28
N GLN A 58 13.01 10.62 -13.01
CA GLN A 58 12.41 10.48 -14.32
C GLN A 58 13.49 10.21 -15.38
N LEU A 59 13.42 9.05 -16.03
CA LEU A 59 14.38 8.61 -17.05
C LEU A 59 14.10 9.26 -18.40
N SER A 60 12.83 9.34 -18.78
CA SER A 60 12.41 9.95 -20.03
C SER A 60 10.94 10.39 -19.99
N PRO A 61 10.55 11.46 -20.70
CA PRO A 61 11.40 12.56 -21.17
C PRO A 61 12.06 13.30 -19.99
N ALA A 62 12.83 14.37 -20.26
CA ALA A 62 13.33 15.24 -19.20
C ALA A 62 12.19 15.79 -18.32
N VAL A 63 12.49 16.07 -17.05
CA VAL A 63 11.52 16.60 -16.09
C VAL A 63 10.92 17.90 -16.62
N ALA A 64 9.60 18.02 -16.52
CA ALA A 64 8.82 19.21 -16.85
C ALA A 64 8.00 19.60 -15.63
N ASP A 65 7.70 20.90 -15.50
CA ASP A 65 6.91 21.42 -14.38
C ASP A 65 5.50 20.79 -14.36
N GLY A 66 5.05 20.42 -13.16
CA GLY A 66 3.69 19.94 -12.92
C GLY A 66 3.62 18.56 -12.27
N PRO A 67 2.42 17.96 -12.20
CA PRO A 67 2.22 16.68 -11.53
C PRO A 67 3.08 15.58 -12.13
N GLY A 68 3.68 14.74 -11.29
CA GLY A 68 4.65 13.73 -11.69
C GLY A 68 4.63 12.52 -10.77
N TYR A 69 5.80 12.22 -10.18
CA TYR A 69 5.98 11.07 -9.31
C TYR A 69 5.02 11.09 -8.11
N THR A 70 4.31 9.97 -7.90
CA THR A 70 3.30 9.77 -6.84
C THR A 70 2.24 10.88 -6.71
N GLY A 71 1.99 11.61 -7.80
CA GLY A 71 1.02 12.70 -7.87
C GLY A 71 1.53 14.06 -7.39
N HIS A 72 2.79 14.15 -6.95
CA HIS A 72 3.40 15.39 -6.48
C HIS A 72 3.89 16.27 -7.62
N VAL A 73 4.17 17.54 -7.32
CA VAL A 73 4.60 18.52 -8.33
C VAL A 73 6.11 18.41 -8.55
N GLN A 74 6.53 18.07 -9.75
CA GLN A 74 7.93 18.17 -10.17
C GLN A 74 8.26 19.61 -10.59
N ASP A 75 9.46 20.05 -10.24
CA ASP A 75 10.06 21.32 -10.65
C ASP A 75 11.23 21.03 -11.60
N ALA A 76 11.08 21.41 -12.86
CA ALA A 76 12.08 21.16 -13.90
C ALA A 76 13.36 21.97 -13.71
N ALA A 77 13.28 23.14 -13.05
CA ALA A 77 14.45 24.00 -12.85
C ALA A 77 15.43 23.39 -11.84
N THR A 78 14.91 22.65 -10.86
CA THR A 78 15.72 22.03 -9.80
C THR A 78 15.82 20.52 -9.90
N GLY A 79 14.92 19.86 -10.65
CA GLY A 79 14.79 18.40 -10.68
C GLY A 79 14.16 17.82 -9.41
N LEU A 80 13.67 18.67 -8.49
CA LEU A 80 13.09 18.25 -7.23
C LEU A 80 11.59 18.00 -7.37
N THR A 81 11.05 17.23 -6.42
CA THR A 81 9.61 17.02 -6.28
C THR A 81 9.11 17.71 -5.01
N TYR A 82 8.16 18.64 -5.18
CA TYR A 82 7.49 19.30 -4.08
C TYR A 82 6.37 18.41 -3.53
N MET A 83 6.59 17.86 -2.33
CA MET A 83 5.65 16.99 -1.63
C MET A 83 4.94 17.73 -0.49
N GLN A 84 4.49 18.96 -0.75
CA GLN A 84 3.81 19.84 0.20
C GLN A 84 4.71 20.30 1.37
N GLN A 85 4.98 19.46 2.35
CA GLN A 85 5.70 19.86 3.56
C GLN A 85 7.21 19.89 3.35
N ARG A 86 7.71 19.16 2.34
CA ARG A 86 9.13 19.02 2.06
C ARG A 86 9.40 18.95 0.56
N TYR A 87 10.60 19.39 0.17
CA TYR A 87 11.17 19.08 -1.13
C TYR A 87 11.90 17.75 -1.06
N TYR A 88 11.61 16.90 -2.03
CA TYR A 88 12.20 15.58 -2.21
C TYR A 88 13.15 15.58 -3.40
N ASP A 89 14.33 14.99 -3.22
CA ASP A 89 15.29 14.77 -4.29
C ASP A 89 15.14 13.33 -4.82
N PRO A 90 14.56 13.13 -6.02
CA PRO A 90 14.38 11.81 -6.60
C PRO A 90 15.68 11.14 -7.04
N GLY A 91 16.77 11.90 -7.26
CA GLY A 91 18.06 11.37 -7.70
C GLY A 91 18.83 10.65 -6.60
N ILE A 92 18.67 11.08 -5.35
CA ILE A 92 19.27 10.43 -4.17
C ILE A 92 18.26 9.72 -3.27
N GLY A 93 16.96 9.94 -3.48
CA GLY A 93 15.90 9.21 -2.79
C GLY A 93 15.58 9.70 -1.37
N VAL A 94 15.84 10.98 -1.06
CA VAL A 94 15.59 11.56 0.28
C VAL A 94 14.99 12.97 0.22
N PHE A 95 14.37 13.38 1.32
CA PHE A 95 13.96 14.77 1.53
C PHE A 95 15.16 15.67 1.83
N LEU A 96 15.08 16.93 1.40
CA LEU A 96 16.14 17.93 1.64
C LEU A 96 16.02 18.59 3.03
N SER A 97 14.81 18.62 3.57
CA SER A 97 14.54 19.17 4.90
C SER A 97 14.23 18.06 5.90
N VAL A 98 14.55 18.37 7.15
CA VAL A 98 14.23 17.55 8.30
C VAL A 98 12.71 17.43 8.45
N ASP A 99 12.23 16.22 8.72
CA ASP A 99 10.81 15.95 8.98
C ASP A 99 10.24 16.87 10.09
N PRO A 100 9.16 17.63 9.83
CA PRO A 100 8.50 18.43 10.86
C PRO A 100 7.85 17.55 11.93
N VAL A 101 7.53 16.28 11.62
CA VAL A 101 7.11 15.30 12.62
C VAL A 101 8.33 14.88 13.42
N THR A 102 8.28 15.16 14.72
CA THR A 102 9.40 14.86 15.60
C THR A 102 9.60 13.35 15.70
N ALA A 103 10.85 12.91 15.86
CA ALA A 103 11.17 11.49 16.09
C ALA A 103 10.52 10.93 17.36
N LEU A 104 10.02 11.81 18.25
CA LEU A 104 9.33 11.49 19.51
C LEU A 104 7.80 11.49 19.37
N GLY A 105 7.26 11.89 18.21
CA GLY A 105 5.83 11.78 17.92
C GLY A 105 5.42 10.31 17.87
N ASN A 106 4.21 9.98 18.31
CA ASN A 106 3.73 8.60 18.32
C ASN A 106 3.10 8.27 16.94
N PRO A 107 3.55 7.22 16.24
CA PRO A 107 4.58 6.26 16.62
C PRO A 107 6.02 6.81 16.50
N VAL A 108 6.81 6.58 17.56
CA VAL A 108 8.24 6.91 17.64
C VAL A 108 8.98 6.07 16.59
N GLY A 109 9.23 6.65 15.42
CA GLY A 109 9.79 5.91 14.28
C GLY A 109 10.53 6.75 13.24
N GLN A 110 10.39 8.07 13.27
CA GLN A 110 10.99 8.99 12.29
C GLN A 110 12.41 9.41 12.69
N PHE A 111 13.28 8.47 13.08
CA PHE A 111 14.68 8.78 13.42
C PHE A 111 15.49 9.18 12.18
N HIS A 112 15.24 8.54 11.04
CA HIS A 112 15.80 8.97 9.76
C HIS A 112 14.89 10.05 9.15
N ARG A 113 15.04 11.28 9.65
CA ARG A 113 14.17 12.45 9.38
C ARG A 113 14.21 12.96 7.93
N TYR A 114 14.95 12.30 7.05
CA TYR A 114 15.06 12.62 5.63
C TYR A 114 14.54 11.49 4.73
N ARG A 115 14.13 10.34 5.28
CA ARG A 115 13.73 9.19 4.45
C ARG A 115 12.42 9.45 3.71
N TYR A 116 12.35 8.99 2.47
CA TYR A 116 11.10 8.87 1.73
C TYR A 116 10.53 7.45 1.86
N ALA A 117 9.20 7.34 1.92
CA ALA A 117 8.47 6.08 1.79
C ALA A 117 8.99 4.92 2.67
N ASN A 118 9.46 5.23 3.88
CA ASN A 118 10.07 4.26 4.80
C ASN A 118 11.22 3.43 4.18
N GLY A 119 11.91 3.97 3.17
CA GLY A 119 12.97 3.26 2.43
C GLY A 119 12.48 2.18 1.46
N ASN A 120 11.17 2.10 1.21
CA ASN A 120 10.56 1.17 0.26
C ASN A 120 9.49 1.89 -0.59
N PRO A 121 9.92 2.68 -1.59
CA PRO A 121 9.01 3.44 -2.45
C PRO A 121 8.17 2.59 -3.40
N TYR A 122 8.42 1.27 -3.48
CA TYR A 122 7.56 0.34 -4.22
C TYR A 122 6.25 0.06 -3.49
N SER A 123 6.29 0.04 -2.16
CA SER A 123 5.14 -0.34 -1.32
C SER A 123 4.50 0.85 -0.62
N PHE A 124 5.24 1.95 -0.46
CA PHE A 124 4.80 3.13 0.27
C PHE A 124 4.98 4.40 -0.54
N ILE A 125 4.12 5.38 -0.26
CA ILE A 125 4.20 6.76 -0.73
C ILE A 125 4.20 7.69 0.48
N ASP A 126 4.71 8.91 0.39
CA ASP A 126 4.51 9.96 1.41
C ASP A 126 3.54 11.01 0.84
N PRO A 127 2.24 10.98 1.19
CA PRO A 127 1.22 11.81 0.51
C PRO A 127 1.32 13.31 0.79
N ASP A 128 1.95 13.70 1.89
CA ASP A 128 2.07 15.12 2.29
C ASP A 128 3.48 15.51 2.73
N GLY A 129 4.46 14.61 2.61
CA GLY A 129 5.83 14.85 3.02
C GLY A 129 6.00 14.82 4.53
N ARG A 130 5.27 13.98 5.27
CA ARG A 130 5.42 13.77 6.73
C ARG A 130 5.47 12.31 7.12
N GLU A 131 4.74 11.46 6.42
CA GLU A 131 4.57 10.06 6.80
C GLU A 131 4.32 9.16 5.59
N ALA A 132 5.04 8.03 5.58
CA ALA A 132 4.84 6.99 4.59
C ALA A 132 3.51 6.25 4.82
N LYS A 133 2.69 6.11 3.78
CA LYS A 133 1.45 5.32 3.74
C LYS A 133 1.54 4.26 2.64
N GLY A 134 0.78 3.17 2.78
CA GLY A 134 0.73 2.14 1.74
C GLY A 134 0.26 2.70 0.39
N GLY A 135 0.92 2.30 -0.70
CA GLY A 135 0.54 2.70 -2.06
C GLY A 135 -0.86 2.20 -2.46
N CYS A 136 -1.46 2.81 -3.48
CA CYS A 136 -2.79 2.44 -3.93
C CYS A 136 -2.78 1.07 -4.62
N GLY A 137 -3.03 0.04 -3.81
CA GLY A 137 -2.97 -1.37 -4.21
C GLY A 137 -3.01 -2.33 -3.03
N THR A 138 -2.79 -1.85 -1.80
CA THR A 138 -2.73 -2.69 -0.60
C THR A 138 -3.95 -2.58 0.33
N HIS A 139 -4.95 -1.75 0.01
CA HIS A 139 -6.17 -1.59 0.82
C HIS A 139 -7.45 -1.56 -0.03
N VAL A 140 -7.96 -2.73 -0.45
CA VAL A 140 -9.37 -2.86 -0.85
C VAL A 140 -10.18 -3.13 0.43
N LYS A 141 -10.36 -2.13 1.29
CA LYS A 141 -11.29 -2.27 2.42
C LYS A 141 -12.28 -1.13 2.63
N ASP A 142 -12.06 0.06 2.08
CA ASP A 142 -13.06 1.11 2.19
C ASP A 142 -13.63 1.45 0.82
N ARG A 143 -14.96 1.32 0.71
CA ARG A 143 -15.70 1.97 -0.37
C ARG A 143 -15.70 3.50 -0.23
N ASP A 144 -15.15 4.06 0.85
CA ASP A 144 -15.24 5.49 1.14
C ASP A 144 -13.94 6.19 1.63
N SER A 145 -12.75 5.54 1.65
CA SER A 145 -11.49 6.23 2.03
C SER A 145 -10.22 5.64 1.44
N ILE A 146 -10.10 5.78 0.11
CA ILE A 146 -8.92 5.92 -0.77
C ILE A 146 -9.45 5.46 -2.13
N SER A 147 -10.21 6.34 -2.78
CA SER A 147 -10.48 6.15 -4.18
C SER A 147 -9.20 6.50 -4.93
N CYS A 148 -8.54 5.48 -5.50
CA CYS A 148 -7.94 5.68 -6.81
C CYS A 148 -9.09 5.93 -7.81
N ARG A 149 -9.68 7.13 -7.74
CA ARG A 149 -10.53 7.67 -8.80
C ARG A 149 -9.60 8.48 -9.70
N SER A 150 -9.48 8.04 -10.95
CA SER A 150 -9.09 8.95 -12.02
C SER A 150 -10.03 10.15 -11.98
N GLY A 151 -9.45 11.33 -11.75
CA GLY A 151 -10.13 12.61 -11.82
C GLY A 151 -11.00 12.91 -10.61
N ASP A 152 -10.46 13.67 -9.65
CA ASP A 152 -11.23 14.72 -9.00
C ASP A 152 -10.32 15.93 -8.87
N THR A 153 -10.75 16.99 -9.56
CA THR A 153 -10.06 18.27 -9.68
C THR A 153 -10.00 18.93 -8.31
N ALA A 154 -8.87 19.58 -8.01
CA ALA A 154 -8.73 20.44 -6.86
C ALA A 154 -9.90 21.44 -6.77
N GLN A 155 -10.68 21.37 -5.69
CA GLN A 155 -11.56 22.46 -5.29
C GLN A 155 -11.33 22.80 -3.82
N ASN A 156 -10.67 23.94 -3.63
CA ASN A 156 -10.77 24.76 -2.43
C ASN A 156 -12.24 25.03 -2.11
N SER A 157 -12.70 24.72 -0.88
CA SER A 157 -13.67 25.54 -0.13
C SER A 157 -13.83 25.08 1.34
N PRO A 158 -14.24 25.99 2.26
CA PRO A 158 -14.13 25.83 3.72
C PRO A 158 -15.30 25.01 4.34
N PRO A 159 -15.23 24.65 5.64
CA PRO A 159 -16.09 23.64 6.22
C PRO A 159 -17.52 24.18 6.44
N THR A 160 -18.52 23.40 6.03
CA THR A 160 -19.90 23.59 6.49
C THR A 160 -20.38 22.33 7.20
N ASN A 161 -20.65 22.52 8.49
CA ASN A 161 -21.32 21.62 9.38
C ASN A 161 -22.82 21.64 9.04
N GLN A 162 -23.37 20.55 8.50
CA GLN A 162 -24.82 20.31 8.52
C GLN A 162 -25.10 18.83 8.78
N GLN A 163 -25.67 18.60 9.96
CA GLN A 163 -26.35 17.39 10.40
C GLN A 163 -27.47 17.00 9.42
N SER A 164 -27.69 15.69 9.25
CA SER A 164 -29.00 14.98 9.17
C SER A 164 -28.84 13.60 8.52
N PRO A 165 -29.79 12.65 8.66
CA PRO A 165 -30.59 12.31 9.83
C PRO A 165 -30.59 10.78 10.11
N GLU A 166 -31.20 10.40 11.23
CA GLU A 166 -31.49 9.03 11.65
C GLU A 166 -32.30 8.23 10.60
N ALA A 167 -31.88 6.99 10.34
CA ALA A 167 -32.76 5.92 9.90
C ALA A 167 -32.32 4.61 10.55
N SER A 168 -33.23 4.04 11.34
CA SER A 168 -33.06 2.85 12.16
C SER A 168 -33.59 1.59 11.48
N ASN A 169 -32.98 0.46 11.83
CA ASN A 169 -33.40 -0.95 11.70
C ASN A 169 -33.61 -1.51 10.28
N GLY A 170 -33.21 -2.73 9.94
CA GLY A 170 -32.64 -3.86 10.67
C GLY A 170 -32.83 -5.12 9.82
N GLY A 171 -31.92 -6.10 9.88
CA GLY A 171 -32.07 -7.36 9.16
C GLY A 171 -30.77 -8.16 9.07
N GLY A 172 -30.55 -9.03 10.06
CA GLY A 172 -29.37 -9.89 10.15
C GLY A 172 -29.34 -11.03 9.13
N GLY A 173 -28.13 -11.39 8.72
CA GLY A 173 -27.79 -12.60 7.99
C GLY A 173 -26.35 -12.98 8.35
N GLY A 174 -26.18 -14.12 8.99
CA GLY A 174 -24.94 -14.54 9.66
C GLY A 174 -23.72 -14.59 8.74
N SER A 175 -22.65 -13.94 9.18
CA SER A 175 -21.28 -14.19 8.71
C SER A 175 -20.48 -14.62 9.92
N SER A 176 -19.92 -15.82 9.87
CA SER A 176 -18.81 -16.29 10.70
C SER A 176 -17.86 -15.13 11.02
N GLY A 177 -17.69 -14.85 12.31
CA GLY A 177 -17.22 -13.58 12.85
C GLY A 177 -15.82 -13.19 12.42
N ARG A 178 -15.70 -12.47 11.30
CA ARG A 178 -14.54 -11.62 11.05
C ARG A 178 -14.61 -10.47 12.04
N GLN A 179 -13.69 -10.43 13.00
CA GLN A 179 -13.44 -9.20 13.74
C GLN A 179 -12.98 -8.15 12.72
N SER A 180 -13.83 -7.13 12.50
CA SER A 180 -13.48 -6.00 11.66
C SER A 180 -12.62 -5.07 12.50
N TYR A 181 -11.32 -5.05 12.24
CA TYR A 181 -10.39 -4.10 12.85
C TYR A 181 -10.44 -2.80 12.04
N ASP A 182 -10.80 -1.69 12.68
CA ASP A 182 -10.76 -0.37 12.06
C ASP A 182 -9.32 0.18 12.12
N SER A 183 -8.84 0.66 10.97
CA SER A 183 -7.51 1.26 10.86
C SER A 183 -7.35 2.56 11.64
N SER A 184 -8.46 3.19 12.03
CA SER A 184 -8.48 4.37 12.89
C SER A 184 -8.33 4.06 14.39
N GLU A 185 -8.45 2.78 14.78
CA GLU A 185 -8.34 2.37 16.18
C GLU A 185 -6.90 2.53 16.71
N SER A 186 -6.79 3.04 17.93
CA SER A 186 -5.52 3.12 18.62
C SER A 186 -4.93 1.72 18.82
N GLY A 187 -3.69 1.52 18.38
CA GLY A 187 -3.04 0.21 18.42
C GLY A 187 -3.31 -0.68 17.20
N TYR A 188 -4.10 -0.21 16.23
CA TYR A 188 -4.25 -0.90 14.95
C TYR A 188 -2.89 -1.13 14.32
N HIS A 189 -2.68 -2.37 13.90
CA HIS A 189 -1.54 -2.72 13.09
C HIS A 189 -1.92 -3.70 11.99
N PHE A 190 -1.16 -3.63 10.90
CA PHE A 190 -1.26 -4.53 9.76
C PHE A 190 0.13 -4.86 9.25
N TYR A 191 0.34 -6.10 8.84
CA TYR A 191 1.53 -6.49 8.12
C TYR A 191 1.19 -7.56 7.09
N GLU A 192 1.95 -7.57 5.99
CA GLU A 192 1.93 -8.62 4.99
C GLU A 192 3.36 -9.06 4.66
N VAL A 193 3.57 -10.37 4.56
CA VAL A 193 4.84 -10.99 4.22
C VAL A 193 4.58 -12.05 3.17
N ASN A 194 5.30 -11.99 2.06
CA ASN A 194 5.27 -13.03 1.04
C ASN A 194 6.61 -13.77 1.06
N THR A 195 6.60 -15.04 1.46
CA THR A 195 7.82 -15.85 1.55
C THR A 195 7.78 -16.97 0.52
N PRO A 196 8.79 -17.11 -0.35
CA PRO A 196 8.90 -18.27 -1.23
C PRO A 196 8.90 -19.57 -0.41
N ALA A 197 8.17 -20.59 -0.82
CA ALA A 197 8.16 -21.88 -0.14
C ALA A 197 8.99 -22.91 -0.89
N CYS A 198 8.70 -23.12 -2.18
CA CYS A 198 9.43 -24.04 -3.05
C CYS A 198 9.18 -23.67 -4.53
N ASP A 199 10.01 -24.18 -5.44
CA ASP A 199 9.89 -23.97 -6.88
C ASP A 199 9.54 -25.31 -7.58
N THR A 200 8.37 -25.38 -8.21
CA THR A 200 7.86 -26.59 -8.88
C THR A 200 8.65 -26.97 -10.13
N ALA A 201 9.40 -26.03 -10.73
CA ALA A 201 10.25 -26.31 -11.89
C ALA A 201 11.62 -26.87 -11.47
N GLN A 202 12.07 -26.56 -10.24
CA GLN A 202 13.40 -26.92 -9.75
C GLN A 202 13.37 -28.02 -8.67
N GLN A 203 12.21 -28.35 -8.11
CA GLN A 203 12.12 -29.27 -6.97
C GLN A 203 10.98 -30.26 -7.16
N HIS A 204 11.31 -31.56 -7.09
CA HIS A 204 10.31 -32.61 -7.05
C HIS A 204 9.58 -32.61 -5.70
N GLY A 205 8.29 -32.95 -5.73
CA GLY A 205 7.43 -32.93 -4.54
C GLY A 205 6.90 -31.54 -4.15
N CYS A 206 7.40 -30.47 -4.79
CA CYS A 206 6.88 -29.12 -4.56
C CYS A 206 5.48 -28.96 -5.17
N SER A 207 4.52 -28.56 -4.35
CA SER A 207 3.17 -28.15 -4.76
C SER A 207 2.55 -27.26 -3.69
N ALA A 208 1.50 -26.49 -4.04
CA ALA A 208 0.75 -25.71 -3.06
C ALA A 208 0.18 -26.60 -1.93
N GLN A 209 -0.31 -27.78 -2.28
CA GLN A 209 -0.84 -28.76 -1.33
C GLN A 209 0.26 -29.31 -0.42
N THR A 210 1.45 -29.61 -0.93
CA THR A 210 2.59 -30.05 -0.11
C THR A 210 2.94 -28.97 0.92
N VAL A 211 3.04 -27.71 0.49
CA VAL A 211 3.35 -26.57 1.38
C VAL A 211 2.28 -26.40 2.45
N PHE A 212 1.01 -26.59 2.11
CA PHE A 212 -0.08 -26.51 3.07
C PHE A 212 -0.07 -27.66 4.09
N TYR A 213 -0.16 -28.91 3.61
CA TYR A 213 -0.34 -30.08 4.46
C TYR A 213 0.92 -30.48 5.23
N GLN A 214 2.10 -30.34 4.63
CA GLN A 214 3.37 -30.73 5.26
C GLN A 214 4.08 -29.55 5.94
N GLY A 215 3.70 -28.32 5.58
CA GLY A 215 4.25 -27.08 6.13
C GLY A 215 3.29 -26.38 7.08
N LEU A 216 2.32 -25.63 6.55
CA LEU A 216 1.46 -24.71 7.34
C LEU A 216 0.72 -25.40 8.48
N LEU A 217 0.19 -26.62 8.27
CA LEU A 217 -0.49 -27.34 9.34
C LEU A 217 0.44 -27.76 10.47
N TYR A 218 1.73 -28.00 10.20
CA TYR A 218 2.70 -28.38 11.22
C TYR A 218 3.41 -27.18 11.84
N GLN A 219 3.39 -26.02 11.20
CA GLN A 219 3.93 -24.78 11.75
C GLN A 219 2.95 -23.64 11.56
N PRO A 220 1.77 -23.65 12.20
CA PRO A 220 0.73 -22.66 11.95
C PRO A 220 1.05 -21.28 12.55
N PHE A 221 1.81 -21.22 13.64
CA PHE A 221 2.18 -20.01 14.38
C PHE A 221 3.68 -20.00 14.72
N PRO A 222 4.23 -18.87 15.21
CA PRO A 222 5.63 -18.81 15.60
C PRO A 222 5.97 -19.73 16.76
N GLY A 223 7.03 -20.51 16.61
CA GLY A 223 7.45 -21.50 17.59
C GLY A 223 7.92 -22.80 16.94
N PRO A 224 8.14 -23.85 17.75
CA PRO A 224 8.56 -25.15 17.24
C PRO A 224 7.49 -25.79 16.35
N ARG A 225 7.93 -26.67 15.46
CA ARG A 225 7.05 -27.51 14.66
C ARG A 225 6.19 -28.40 15.56
N LEU A 226 4.89 -28.45 15.26
CA LEU A 226 3.95 -29.33 15.92
C LEU A 226 4.27 -30.80 15.62
N GLU A 227 3.96 -31.67 16.56
CA GLU A 227 4.10 -33.13 16.39
C GLU A 227 2.98 -33.70 15.49
N ALA A 228 1.82 -33.04 15.48
CA ALA A 228 0.66 -33.39 14.67
C ALA A 228 0.14 -32.16 13.91
N PRO A 229 -0.49 -32.33 12.74
CA PRO A 229 -1.03 -31.21 11.97
C PRO A 229 -2.16 -30.52 12.74
N ALA A 230 -2.20 -29.20 12.65
CA ALA A 230 -3.25 -28.39 13.26
C ALA A 230 -4.62 -28.74 12.68
N SER A 231 -5.59 -28.90 13.58
CA SER A 231 -6.99 -29.17 13.23
C SER A 231 -7.80 -27.90 13.25
N ASN A 232 -8.88 -27.85 12.45
CA ASN A 232 -9.79 -26.70 12.45
C ASN A 232 -10.41 -26.47 13.83
N GLY A 233 -10.33 -25.25 14.34
CA GLY A 233 -10.84 -24.85 15.65
C GLY A 233 -9.92 -25.20 16.83
N GLN A 234 -8.76 -25.83 16.59
CA GLN A 234 -7.82 -26.23 17.63
C GLN A 234 -7.29 -25.00 18.38
N ILE A 235 -7.30 -25.08 19.72
CA ILE A 235 -6.71 -24.06 20.58
C ILE A 235 -5.34 -24.54 21.03
N THR A 236 -4.31 -23.72 20.81
CA THR A 236 -2.93 -24.04 21.15
C THR A 236 -2.28 -22.88 21.90
N SER A 237 -1.43 -23.20 22.88
CA SER A 237 -0.62 -22.21 23.60
C SER A 237 0.62 -21.87 22.79
N VAL A 238 0.77 -20.60 22.43
CA VAL A 238 1.99 -20.05 21.83
C VAL A 238 2.91 -19.60 22.98
N PRO A 239 4.09 -20.22 23.15
CA PRO A 239 5.01 -19.88 24.23
C PRO A 239 5.35 -18.38 24.25
N GLY A 240 5.15 -17.73 25.40
CA GLY A 240 5.42 -16.29 25.58
C GLY A 240 4.35 -15.35 25.04
N PHE A 241 3.32 -15.84 24.32
CA PHE A 241 2.28 -15.01 23.73
C PHE A 241 0.86 -15.32 24.21
N GLY A 242 0.56 -16.58 24.56
CA GLY A 242 -0.76 -16.99 25.06
C GLY A 242 -1.52 -17.88 24.08
N LEU A 243 -2.84 -17.97 24.23
CA LEU A 243 -3.65 -18.93 23.47
C LEU A 243 -4.09 -18.37 22.11
N VAL A 244 -4.00 -19.22 21.07
CA VAL A 244 -4.54 -18.96 19.73
C VAL A 244 -5.50 -20.06 19.31
N ARG A 245 -6.52 -19.70 18.54
CA ARG A 245 -7.40 -20.64 17.84
C ARG A 245 -7.00 -20.72 16.38
N THR A 246 -6.64 -21.90 15.89
CA THR A 246 -6.34 -22.12 14.47
C THR A 246 -7.60 -22.55 13.72
N LEU A 247 -7.98 -21.78 12.71
CA LEU A 247 -9.02 -22.09 11.73
C LEU A 247 -8.36 -22.59 10.45
N VAL A 248 -8.82 -23.74 9.96
CA VAL A 248 -8.33 -24.37 8.72
C VAL A 248 -9.46 -24.30 7.70
N TYR A 249 -9.22 -23.63 6.58
CA TYR A 249 -10.27 -23.38 5.59
C TYR A 249 -10.46 -24.58 4.63
N PRO A 250 -11.68 -24.76 4.08
CA PRO A 250 -11.99 -25.91 3.21
C PRO A 250 -11.24 -25.95 1.88
N ASP A 251 -10.69 -24.82 1.45
CA ASP A 251 -9.86 -24.73 0.24
C ASP A 251 -8.49 -25.40 0.43
N HIS A 252 -8.12 -25.75 1.66
CA HIS A 252 -6.84 -26.36 2.03
C HIS A 252 -5.64 -25.57 1.51
N LEU A 253 -5.78 -24.23 1.49
CA LEU A 253 -4.72 -23.31 1.14
C LEU A 253 -4.60 -22.16 2.14
N LEU A 254 -5.57 -21.99 3.04
CA LEU A 254 -5.59 -20.93 4.03
C LEU A 254 -5.74 -21.50 5.46
N ILE A 255 -4.89 -21.01 6.36
CA ILE A 255 -5.11 -21.10 7.80
C ILE A 255 -5.24 -19.69 8.39
N ARG A 256 -5.95 -19.57 9.51
CA ARG A 256 -6.04 -18.34 10.29
C ARG A 256 -5.85 -18.65 11.77
N ASN A 257 -5.00 -17.91 12.45
CA ASN A 257 -4.89 -17.94 13.91
C ASN A 257 -5.57 -16.71 14.50
N GLU A 258 -6.55 -16.91 15.36
CA GLU A 258 -7.20 -15.85 16.14
C GLU A 258 -6.63 -15.87 17.55
N THR A 259 -6.15 -14.73 18.02
CA THR A 259 -5.68 -14.59 19.41
C THR A 259 -6.88 -14.61 20.36
N LEU A 260 -6.79 -15.34 21.46
CA LEU A 260 -7.85 -15.41 22.46
C LEU A 260 -7.59 -14.45 23.63
N PRO A 261 -8.61 -14.08 24.43
CA PRO A 261 -8.40 -13.25 25.62
C PRO A 261 -7.29 -13.80 26.52
N GLY A 262 -6.41 -12.91 26.99
CA GLY A 262 -5.19 -13.27 27.74
C GLY A 262 -3.96 -13.50 26.86
N HIS A 263 -4.10 -13.54 25.53
CA HIS A 263 -2.98 -13.48 24.61
C HIS A 263 -2.42 -12.05 24.54
N LEU A 264 -1.08 -11.91 24.50
CA LEU A 264 -0.36 -10.62 24.53
C LEU A 264 -0.81 -9.67 23.42
N LEU A 265 -1.06 -10.22 22.23
CA LEU A 265 -1.50 -9.49 21.04
C LEU A 265 -3.02 -9.51 20.81
N HIS A 266 -3.82 -9.83 21.84
CA HIS A 266 -5.29 -9.83 21.71
C HIS A 266 -5.87 -8.42 21.85
N PRO A 267 -6.83 -8.01 20.99
CA PRO A 267 -7.38 -8.78 19.87
C PRO A 267 -6.52 -8.68 18.61
N GLY A 268 -6.44 -9.78 17.87
CA GLY A 268 -5.70 -9.87 16.61
C GLY A 268 -5.88 -11.22 15.91
N GLU A 269 -5.70 -11.22 14.59
CA GLU A 269 -5.71 -12.41 13.75
C GLU A 269 -4.48 -12.43 12.80
N VAL A 270 -4.03 -13.64 12.47
CA VAL A 270 -3.01 -13.87 11.44
C VAL A 270 -3.49 -14.92 10.45
N SER A 271 -3.60 -14.54 9.19
CA SER A 271 -3.94 -15.43 8.07
C SER A 271 -2.69 -15.84 7.31
N ARG A 272 -2.58 -17.10 6.93
CA ARG A 272 -1.47 -17.63 6.12
C ARG A 272 -2.02 -18.43 4.94
N GLN A 273 -1.77 -17.93 3.75
CA GLN A 273 -2.30 -18.47 2.50
C GLN A 273 -1.16 -18.99 1.61
N VAL A 274 -1.31 -20.21 1.10
CA VAL A 274 -0.45 -20.73 0.05
C VAL A 274 -0.95 -20.26 -1.30
N LEU A 275 -0.06 -19.67 -2.08
CA LEU A 275 -0.33 -19.12 -3.39
C LEU A 275 0.72 -19.65 -4.37
N GLN A 276 0.35 -19.77 -5.64
CA GLN A 276 1.25 -20.21 -6.70
C GLN A 276 1.25 -19.21 -7.84
N GLY A 277 2.43 -18.72 -8.21
CA GLY A 277 2.66 -17.80 -9.32
C GLY A 277 3.71 -18.38 -10.26
N GLY A 278 3.29 -18.85 -11.43
CA GLY A 278 4.17 -19.60 -12.34
C GLY A 278 4.69 -20.88 -11.66
N SER A 279 6.01 -21.05 -11.62
CA SER A 279 6.65 -22.17 -10.94
C SER A 279 6.88 -21.95 -9.44
N GLN A 280 6.74 -20.72 -8.94
CA GLN A 280 7.01 -20.41 -7.54
C GLN A 280 5.76 -20.61 -6.68
N VAL A 281 5.88 -21.42 -5.64
CA VAL A 281 4.90 -21.48 -4.54
C VAL A 281 5.37 -20.55 -3.43
N PHE A 282 4.47 -19.74 -2.88
CA PHE A 282 4.74 -18.79 -1.81
C PHE A 282 3.69 -18.87 -0.70
N ILE A 283 4.08 -18.47 0.50
CA ILE A 283 3.22 -18.30 1.66
C ILE A 283 3.02 -16.80 1.84
N ARG A 284 1.79 -16.33 1.69
CA ARG A 284 1.38 -14.99 2.09
C ARG A 284 0.89 -15.02 3.52
N THR A 285 1.59 -14.34 4.41
CA THR A 285 1.21 -14.17 5.81
C THR A 285 0.74 -12.75 6.04
N THR A 286 -0.49 -12.60 6.51
CA THR A 286 -1.13 -11.30 6.78
C THR A 286 -1.62 -11.27 8.21
N GLY A 287 -1.20 -10.27 8.99
CA GLY A 287 -1.67 -10.09 10.36
C GLY A 287 -2.36 -8.74 10.57
N THR A 288 -3.38 -8.72 11.41
CA THR A 288 -4.09 -7.50 11.80
C THR A 288 -4.57 -7.61 13.25
N GLY A 289 -4.62 -6.51 13.98
CA GLY A 289 -5.07 -6.50 15.37
C GLY A 289 -4.96 -5.14 16.02
N THR A 290 -5.50 -5.03 17.24
CA THR A 290 -5.42 -3.84 18.10
C THR A 290 -4.91 -4.15 19.52
N GLY A 291 -4.52 -5.40 19.80
CA GLY A 291 -3.89 -5.80 21.06
C GLY A 291 -2.58 -5.08 21.36
N LEU A 292 -2.17 -5.08 22.65
CA LEU A 292 -1.09 -4.27 23.25
C LEU A 292 -0.14 -3.69 22.21
N GLY A 293 -0.24 -2.36 22.00
CA GLY A 293 0.45 -1.62 20.97
C GLY A 293 1.96 -1.72 21.05
N TRP A 294 2.51 -2.79 20.49
CA TRP A 294 3.79 -2.71 19.81
C TRP A 294 3.54 -1.74 18.66
N GLY A 295 4.12 -0.55 18.70
CA GLY A 295 3.98 0.44 17.61
C GLY A 295 4.48 -0.10 16.26
N SER A 296 4.71 0.79 15.29
CA SER A 296 5.17 0.43 13.93
C SER A 296 6.40 -0.52 13.86
N TRP A 297 7.17 -0.65 14.94
CA TRP A 297 8.24 -1.63 15.11
C TRP A 297 7.80 -3.10 14.92
N ALA A 298 6.57 -3.48 15.30
CA ALA A 298 6.06 -4.83 15.03
C ALA A 298 5.82 -5.07 13.53
N GLN A 299 5.49 -4.03 12.77
CA GLN A 299 5.29 -4.11 11.32
C GLN A 299 6.61 -4.13 10.54
N ILE A 300 7.69 -3.56 11.08
CA ILE A 300 8.94 -3.35 10.33
C ILE A 300 10.06 -4.32 10.76
N LEU A 301 10.19 -4.66 12.05
CA LEU A 301 11.28 -5.51 12.54
C LEU A 301 10.82 -6.79 13.28
N GLY A 302 9.59 -6.82 13.80
CA GLY A 302 9.11 -7.93 14.64
C GLY A 302 8.42 -9.04 13.85
N ALA A 303 7.24 -8.75 13.30
CA ALA A 303 6.39 -9.76 12.68
C ALA A 303 6.95 -10.28 11.34
N PRO A 304 7.44 -9.44 10.39
CA PRO A 304 8.03 -9.96 9.16
C PRO A 304 9.25 -10.83 9.39
N PHE A 305 10.14 -10.42 10.29
CA PHE A 305 11.33 -11.20 10.64
C PHE A 305 10.95 -12.52 11.32
N LEU A 306 10.01 -12.48 12.28
CA LEU A 306 9.50 -13.67 12.94
C LEU A 306 8.88 -14.65 11.93
N TRP A 307 7.99 -14.18 11.05
CA TRP A 307 7.37 -15.02 10.03
C TRP A 307 8.37 -15.53 9.00
N HIS A 308 9.36 -14.73 8.62
CA HIS A 308 10.43 -15.20 7.75
C HIS A 308 11.21 -16.36 8.37
N SER A 309 11.55 -16.28 9.67
CA SER A 309 12.22 -17.38 10.37
C SER A 309 11.36 -18.65 10.48
N VAL A 310 10.05 -18.49 10.72
CA VAL A 310 9.08 -19.61 10.71
C VAL A 310 9.03 -20.25 9.32
N ASP A 311 8.98 -19.44 8.26
CA ASP A 311 8.90 -19.91 6.87
C ASP A 311 10.21 -20.57 6.41
N ILE A 312 11.37 -20.15 6.92
CA ILE A 312 12.65 -20.85 6.69
C ILE A 312 12.60 -22.25 7.30
N GLN A 313 12.17 -22.38 8.56
CA GLN A 313 12.06 -23.67 9.22
C GLN A 313 11.05 -24.57 8.50
N LEU A 314 9.95 -23.98 8.03
CA LEU A 314 8.94 -24.67 7.24
C LEU A 314 9.55 -25.24 5.97
N ARG A 315 10.24 -24.39 5.19
CA ARG A 315 10.90 -24.78 3.95
C ARG A 315 11.89 -25.94 4.16
N GLN A 316 12.69 -25.90 5.22
CA GLN A 316 13.65 -26.95 5.55
C GLN A 316 13.00 -28.28 5.90
N SER A 317 11.73 -28.27 6.33
CA SER A 317 10.97 -29.47 6.70
C SER A 317 10.13 -30.05 5.57
N LEU A 318 10.01 -29.35 4.43
CA LEU A 318 9.21 -29.84 3.30
C LEU A 318 9.89 -31.06 2.66
N PRO A 319 9.11 -32.09 2.27
CA PRO A 319 9.62 -33.25 1.55
C PRO A 319 9.84 -32.93 0.06
N VAL A 320 10.68 -31.93 -0.21
CA VAL A 320 11.06 -31.50 -1.56
C VAL A 320 12.54 -31.75 -1.80
N TYR A 321 12.89 -32.17 -3.01
CA TYR A 321 14.27 -32.54 -3.36
C TYR A 321 14.65 -32.00 -4.73
N PRO A 322 15.95 -31.70 -4.97
CA PRO A 322 16.42 -31.25 -6.27
C PRO A 322 16.17 -32.31 -7.36
N PRO A 323 16.21 -31.93 -8.65
CA PRO A 323 16.06 -32.87 -9.74
C PRO A 323 17.17 -33.91 -9.66
N SER A 324 16.84 -35.18 -9.91
CA SER A 324 17.89 -36.19 -10.07
C SER A 324 18.77 -35.83 -11.27
N PRO A 325 20.10 -35.92 -11.16
CA PRO A 325 21.04 -35.53 -12.21
C PRO A 325 20.91 -36.35 -13.49
#